data_AF-K2NSW5-F1
#
_entry.id   AF-K2NSW5-F1
#
_cell.length_a   1.000
_cell.length_b   1.000
_cell.length_c   1.000
_cell.angle_alpha   90.00
_cell.angle_beta   90.00
_cell.angle_gamma   90.00
#
_symmetry.space_group_name_H-M   'P 1'
#
loop_
_entity.id
_entity.type
_entity.pdbx_description
1 polymer ?
#
loop_
_entity_poly.entity_id
_entity_poly.type
_entity_poly.pdbx_seq_one_letter_code
_entity_poly.pdbx_strand_id
1 'polypeptide(L)'
;MVMDFSKKQTNESTELEFEKVEQIAILSKNGKGWTIELNRVSYNGRPPVLDLRSWSPEGRMGKGMTLSDQIAENLFLTLQALYNNKEELEQEQEEEKEEVMATEAEENAEIPPHFAPDPKAKENTVWTPGNMEM
;
A
#
# COMPACT_ATOMS: atom_id res chain seq x y z
N MET A 1 32.94 -2.19 -58.41
CA MET A 1 32.61 -3.22 -57.41
C MET A 1 31.44 -2.67 -56.61
N VAL A 2 30.26 -3.28 -56.72
CA VAL A 2 29.05 -2.82 -56.02
C VAL A 2 29.01 -3.53 -54.67
N MET A 3 28.98 -2.77 -53.57
CA MET A 3 28.82 -3.34 -52.24
C MET A 3 27.33 -3.44 -51.93
N ASP A 4 26.85 -4.69 -51.83
CA ASP A 4 25.47 -5.02 -51.48
C ASP A 4 25.36 -5.21 -49.96
N PHE A 5 24.63 -4.29 -49.31
CA PHE A 5 24.37 -4.28 -47.87
C PHE A 5 23.04 -4.97 -47.50
N SER A 6 22.38 -5.66 -48.43
CA SER A 6 21.06 -6.27 -48.23
C SER A 6 21.08 -7.61 -47.48
N LYS A 7 22.24 -8.05 -46.96
CA LYS A 7 22.27 -9.18 -46.03
C LYS A 7 21.52 -8.80 -44.77
N LYS A 8 20.23 -9.16 -44.72
CA LYS A 8 19.48 -9.29 -43.48
C LYS A 8 20.33 -10.17 -42.56
N GLN A 9 20.84 -9.58 -41.48
CA GLN A 9 21.37 -10.35 -40.36
C GLN A 9 20.25 -11.32 -39.96
N THR A 10 20.44 -12.60 -40.25
CA THR A 10 19.73 -13.66 -39.57
C THR A 10 20.11 -13.49 -38.11
N ASN A 11 19.16 -13.01 -37.30
CA ASN A 11 19.29 -13.00 -35.85
C ASN A 11 19.56 -14.44 -35.41
N GLU A 12 20.82 -14.82 -35.29
CA GLU A 12 21.21 -15.91 -34.40
C GLU A 12 20.71 -15.48 -33.04
N SER A 13 19.58 -16.06 -32.63
CA SER A 13 19.07 -15.98 -31.28
C SER A 13 20.11 -16.60 -30.37
N THR A 14 21.00 -15.76 -29.86
CA THR A 14 21.84 -16.08 -28.71
C THR A 14 20.87 -16.41 -27.58
N GLU A 15 20.65 -17.70 -27.38
CA GLU A 15 19.81 -18.21 -26.30
C GLU A 15 20.43 -17.73 -24.99
N LEU A 16 19.70 -16.90 -24.25
CA LEU A 16 20.19 -16.32 -23.01
C LEU A 16 20.14 -17.40 -21.93
N GLU A 17 21.31 -17.94 -21.59
CA GLU A 17 21.47 -18.88 -20.49
C GLU A 17 21.48 -18.12 -19.16
N PHE A 18 20.76 -18.64 -18.18
CA PHE A 18 20.73 -18.07 -16.84
C PHE A 18 20.67 -19.16 -15.77
N GLU A 19 21.19 -18.84 -14.59
CA GLU A 19 21.16 -19.70 -13.41
C GLU A 19 20.76 -18.87 -12.19
N LYS A 20 19.71 -19.29 -11.47
CA LYS A 20 19.37 -18.72 -10.15
C LYS A 20 20.35 -19.28 -9.12
N VAL A 21 21.41 -18.54 -8.84
CA VAL A 21 22.44 -18.92 -7.87
C VAL A 21 21.89 -18.86 -6.45
N GLU A 22 21.02 -17.90 -6.15
CA GLU A 22 20.42 -17.74 -4.83
C GLU A 22 19.00 -17.17 -4.94
N GLN A 23 18.07 -17.70 -4.16
CA GLN A 23 16.72 -17.17 -4.04
C GLN A 23 16.56 -16.40 -2.74
N ILE A 24 16.38 -15.08 -2.83
CA ILE A 24 16.42 -14.20 -1.64
C ILE A 24 15.01 -14.04 -1.07
N ALA A 25 14.05 -13.60 -1.88
CA ALA A 25 12.69 -13.34 -1.41
C ALA A 25 11.65 -13.43 -2.53
N ILE A 26 10.43 -13.83 -2.15
CA ILE A 26 9.22 -13.68 -2.97
C ILE A 26 8.45 -12.47 -2.43
N LEU A 27 8.34 -11.42 -3.23
CA LEU A 27 7.68 -10.16 -2.85
C LEU A 27 6.18 -10.19 -3.10
N SER A 28 5.73 -10.95 -4.09
CA SER A 28 4.31 -11.15 -4.34
C SER A 28 4.05 -12.47 -5.07
N LYS A 29 2.81 -12.95 -4.97
CA LYS A 29 2.30 -14.09 -5.70
C LYS A 29 0.89 -13.78 -6.18
N ASN A 30 0.61 -14.03 -7.46
CA ASN A 30 -0.73 -13.83 -8.01
C ASN A 30 -1.53 -15.15 -8.11
N GLY A 31 -2.82 -15.05 -8.40
CA GLY A 31 -3.72 -16.21 -8.52
C GLY A 31 -3.39 -17.15 -9.69
N LYS A 32 -2.56 -16.71 -10.65
CA LYS A 32 -2.05 -17.55 -11.75
C LYS A 32 -0.71 -18.22 -11.40
N GLY A 33 -0.24 -18.07 -10.16
CA GLY A 33 0.99 -18.67 -9.67
C GLY A 33 2.27 -17.93 -10.04
N TRP A 34 2.19 -16.82 -10.78
CA TRP A 34 3.38 -16.01 -11.04
C TRP A 34 3.82 -15.32 -9.75
N THR A 35 5.13 -15.32 -9.53
CA THR A 35 5.78 -14.67 -8.40
C THR A 35 6.54 -13.45 -8.89
N ILE A 36 6.71 -12.44 -8.04
CA ILE A 36 7.76 -11.43 -8.20
C ILE A 36 8.81 -11.75 -7.16
N GLU A 37 10.04 -11.98 -7.60
CA GLU A 37 11.13 -12.48 -6.76
C GLU A 37 12.35 -11.58 -6.88
N LEU A 38 13.08 -11.46 -5.77
CA LEU A 38 14.45 -10.96 -5.73
C LEU A 38 15.38 -12.17 -5.61
N ASN A 39 16.31 -12.31 -6.55
CA ASN A 39 17.24 -13.44 -6.64
C ASN A 39 18.66 -12.94 -6.98
N ARG A 40 19.69 -13.76 -6.75
CA ARG A 40 20.97 -13.63 -7.46
C ARG A 40 20.95 -14.53 -8.69
N VAL A 41 21.20 -13.94 -9.85
CA VAL A 41 21.16 -14.64 -11.15
C VAL A 41 22.48 -14.46 -11.87
N SER A 42 23.08 -15.57 -12.28
CA SER A 42 24.20 -15.61 -13.23
C SER A 42 23.65 -15.66 -14.65
N TYR A 43 24.18 -14.82 -15.52
CA TYR A 43 23.79 -14.77 -16.93
C TYR A 43 24.96 -15.18 -17.81
N ASN A 44 24.79 -16.20 -18.63
CA ASN A 44 25.82 -16.73 -19.53
C ASN A 44 27.14 -17.03 -18.79
N GLY A 45 27.06 -17.60 -17.59
CA GLY A 45 28.21 -17.93 -16.74
C GLY A 45 28.96 -16.74 -16.15
N ARG A 46 28.41 -15.52 -16.22
CA ARG A 46 29.02 -14.33 -15.62
C ARG A 46 28.81 -14.29 -14.09
N PRO A 47 29.58 -13.46 -13.36
CA PRO A 47 29.34 -13.26 -11.93
C PRO A 47 27.86 -12.92 -11.64
N PRO A 48 27.26 -13.55 -10.62
CA PRO A 48 25.84 -13.40 -10.34
C PRO A 48 25.52 -11.99 -9.85
N VAL A 49 24.43 -11.44 -10.38
CA VAL A 49 23.91 -10.10 -10.10
C VAL A 49 22.56 -10.18 -9.42
N LEU A 50 22.17 -9.13 -8.69
CA LEU A 50 20.81 -9.04 -8.15
C LEU A 50 19.80 -8.85 -9.29
N ASP A 51 18.70 -9.57 -9.24
CA ASP A 51 17.65 -9.50 -10.24
C ASP A 51 16.28 -9.52 -9.57
N LEU A 52 15.49 -8.48 -9.86
CA LEU A 52 14.11 -8.34 -9.42
C LEU A 52 13.19 -8.58 -10.61
N ARG A 53 12.50 -9.73 -10.63
CA ARG A 53 11.75 -10.16 -11.82
C ARG A 53 10.55 -11.01 -11.47
N SER A 54 9.58 -11.02 -12.38
CA SER A 54 8.48 -11.98 -12.31
C SER A 54 8.85 -13.35 -12.88
N TRP A 55 8.51 -14.41 -12.17
CA TRP A 55 8.77 -15.80 -12.56
C TRP A 55 7.46 -16.56 -12.69
N SER A 56 7.35 -17.41 -13.72
CA SER A 56 6.23 -18.35 -13.83
C SER A 56 6.44 -19.55 -12.88
N PRO A 57 5.37 -20.28 -12.53
CA PRO A 57 5.50 -21.54 -11.79
C PRO A 57 6.46 -22.55 -12.42
N GLU A 58 6.58 -22.52 -13.74
CA GLU A 58 7.44 -23.39 -14.55
C GLU A 58 8.86 -22.83 -14.74
N GLY A 59 9.21 -21.73 -14.06
CA GLY A 59 10.55 -21.16 -14.09
C GLY A 59 10.84 -20.25 -15.28
N ARG A 60 9.81 -19.81 -16.03
CA ARG A 60 10.01 -18.87 -17.13
C ARG A 60 10.20 -17.45 -16.62
N MET A 61 11.14 -16.73 -17.23
CA MET A 61 11.37 -15.32 -16.98
C MET A 61 10.26 -14.44 -17.55
N GLY A 62 9.66 -13.61 -16.71
CA GLY A 62 8.79 -12.50 -17.11
C GLY A 62 9.55 -11.17 -17.18
N LYS A 63 8.81 -10.07 -17.08
CA LYS A 63 9.40 -8.72 -16.99
C LYS A 63 10.11 -8.52 -15.64
N GLY A 64 11.21 -7.78 -15.66
CA GLY A 64 12.00 -7.48 -14.48
C GLY A 64 13.15 -6.53 -14.78
N MET A 65 14.00 -6.35 -13.78
CA MET A 65 15.16 -5.48 -13.82
C MET A 65 16.32 -6.13 -13.08
N THR A 66 17.48 -6.16 -13.73
CA THR A 66 18.74 -6.49 -13.09
C THR A 66 19.24 -5.25 -12.35
N LEU A 67 19.61 -5.43 -11.08
CA LEU A 67 20.08 -4.36 -10.21
C LEU A 67 21.59 -4.45 -10.11
N SER A 68 22.28 -3.35 -10.44
CA SER A 68 23.66 -3.18 -9.99
C SER A 68 23.67 -2.92 -8.49
N ASP A 69 24.81 -3.18 -7.84
CA ASP A 69 24.95 -2.97 -6.40
C ASP A 69 24.58 -1.52 -6.00
N GLN A 70 25.00 -0.53 -6.79
CA GLN A 70 24.65 0.87 -6.57
C GLN A 70 23.14 1.14 -6.65
N ILE A 71 22.44 0.55 -7.61
CA ILE A 71 20.98 0.73 -7.75
C ILE A 71 20.27 0.05 -6.58
N ALA A 72 20.72 -1.14 -6.17
CA ALA A 72 20.15 -1.86 -5.05
C ALA A 72 20.31 -1.09 -3.73
N GLU A 73 21.49 -0.52 -3.49
CA GLU A 73 21.77 0.32 -2.32
C GLU A 73 20.89 1.58 -2.31
N ASN A 74 20.84 2.30 -3.43
CA ASN A 74 20.00 3.51 -3.53
C ASN A 74 18.51 3.20 -3.36
N LEU A 75 18.04 2.07 -3.92
CA LEU A 75 16.67 1.61 -3.74
C LEU A 75 16.38 1.32 -2.26
N PHE A 76 17.28 0.61 -1.57
CA PHE A 76 17.14 0.30 -0.15
C PHE A 76 17.07 1.56 0.72
N LEU A 77 17.95 2.53 0.50
CA LEU A 77 17.94 3.80 1.22
C LEU A 77 16.64 4.59 0.97
N THR A 78 16.18 4.62 -0.29
CA THR A 78 14.94 5.32 -0.66
C THR A 78 13.72 4.67 -0.01
N LEU A 79 13.65 3.34 0.00
CA LEU A 79 12.54 2.61 0.62
C LEU A 79 12.51 2.84 2.14
N GLN A 80 13.66 2.76 2.82
CA GLN A 80 13.73 3.06 4.26
C GLN A 80 13.25 4.47 4.56
N ALA A 81 13.74 5.49 3.84
CA ALA A 81 13.30 6.86 4.04
C ALA A 81 11.79 7.04 3.81
N LEU A 82 11.23 6.37 2.80
CA LEU A 82 9.79 6.45 2.50
C LEU A 82 8.91 5.85 3.59
N TYR A 83 9.33 4.72 4.18
CA TYR A 83 8.53 4.05 5.22
C TYR A 83 8.74 4.63 6.61
N ASN A 84 9.95 5.10 6.95
CA ASN A 84 10.19 5.78 8.23
C ASN A 84 9.33 7.05 8.33
N ASN A 85 9.29 7.87 7.28
CA ASN A 85 8.46 9.08 7.26
C ASN A 85 6.96 8.77 7.35
N LYS A 86 6.54 7.60 6.87
CA LYS A 86 5.14 7.18 6.94
C LYS A 86 4.77 6.82 8.39
N GLU A 87 5.65 6.13 9.10
CA GLU A 87 5.44 5.79 10.52
C GLU A 87 5.35 7.07 11.37
N GLU A 88 6.20 8.06 11.12
CA GLU A 88 6.16 9.36 11.80
C GLU A 88 4.82 10.08 11.58
N LEU A 89 4.33 10.12 10.33
CA LEU A 89 3.03 10.74 10.01
C LEU A 89 1.83 9.99 10.59
N GLU A 90 1.90 8.66 10.69
CA GLU A 90 0.83 7.87 11.30
C GLU A 90 0.78 8.08 12.83
N GLN A 91 1.94 8.24 13.47
CA GLN A 91 2.05 8.54 14.91
C GLN A 91 1.52 9.94 15.24
N GLU A 92 1.92 10.97 14.49
CA GLU A 92 1.43 12.35 14.70
C GLU A 92 -0.11 12.42 14.56
N GLN A 93 -0.70 11.68 13.61
CA GLN A 93 -2.15 11.64 13.43
C GLN A 93 -2.89 10.85 14.51
N GLU A 94 -2.26 9.87 15.14
CA GLU A 94 -2.84 9.16 16.29
C GLU A 94 -2.79 10.04 17.55
N GLU A 95 -1.68 10.75 17.77
CA GLU A 95 -1.53 11.69 18.88
C GLU A 95 -2.53 12.86 18.78
N GLU A 96 -2.68 13.48 17.61
CA GLU A 96 -3.69 14.53 17.38
C GLU A 96 -5.13 14.03 17.62
N LYS A 97 -5.44 12.80 17.21
CA LYS A 97 -6.77 12.21 17.44
C LYS A 97 -7.03 11.96 18.92
N GLU A 98 -6.05 11.46 19.67
CA GLU A 98 -6.21 11.27 21.11
C GLU A 98 -6.41 12.59 21.85
N GLU A 99 -5.69 13.65 21.46
CA GLU A 99 -5.85 14.98 22.06
C GLU A 99 -7.25 15.56 21.78
N VAL A 100 -7.73 15.49 20.53
CA VAL A 100 -9.08 15.96 20.16
C VAL A 100 -10.16 15.17 20.92
N MET A 101 -10.04 13.84 21.00
CA MET A 101 -11.00 13.01 21.76
C MET A 101 -10.99 13.31 23.26
N ALA A 102 -9.83 13.64 23.85
CA ALA A 102 -9.75 14.03 25.25
C ALA A 102 -10.47 15.37 25.52
N THR A 103 -10.32 16.35 24.62
CA THR A 103 -11.01 17.65 24.75
C THR A 103 -12.52 17.57 24.56
N GLU A 104 -13.01 16.78 23.58
CA GLU A 104 -14.45 16.57 23.36
C GLU A 104 -15.13 15.82 24.52
N ALA A 105 -14.40 14.94 25.22
CA ALA A 105 -14.90 14.25 26.40
C ALA A 105 -15.05 15.19 27.62
N GLU A 106 -14.13 16.15 27.79
CA GLU A 106 -14.23 17.18 28.83
C GLU A 106 -15.36 18.17 28.54
N GLU A 107 -15.53 18.63 27.29
CA GLU A 107 -16.60 19.57 26.91
C GLU A 107 -18.01 18.97 27.10
N ASN A 108 -18.21 17.68 26.78
CA ASN A 108 -19.49 17.00 26.97
C ASN A 108 -19.79 16.63 28.43
N ALA A 109 -18.78 16.60 29.30
CA ALA A 109 -18.96 16.38 30.74
C ALA A 109 -19.48 17.62 31.48
N GLU A 110 -19.44 18.81 30.86
CA GLU A 110 -19.87 20.08 31.45
C GLU A 110 -21.33 20.45 31.19
N ILE A 111 -22.17 19.61 30.58
CA ILE A 111 -23.61 19.92 30.49
C ILE A 111 -24.17 19.97 31.92
N PRO A 112 -24.50 21.16 32.48
CA PRO A 112 -25.09 21.22 33.80
C PRO A 112 -26.44 20.49 33.73
N PRO A 113 -26.82 19.72 34.77
CA PRO A 113 -28.08 18.99 34.75
C PRO A 113 -29.21 19.96 34.38
N HIS A 114 -29.81 19.72 33.21
CA HIS A 114 -30.89 20.50 32.67
C HIS A 114 -31.96 20.64 33.77
N PHE A 115 -32.23 21.89 34.12
CA PHE A 115 -33.25 22.39 35.04
C PHE A 115 -34.39 21.36 35.23
N ALA A 116 -34.50 20.77 36.42
CA ALA A 116 -35.64 19.94 36.76
C ALA A 116 -36.91 20.80 36.65
N PRO A 117 -37.99 20.35 35.98
CA PRO A 117 -39.22 21.13 35.93
C PRO A 117 -39.78 21.24 37.36
N ASP A 118 -39.97 22.48 37.80
CA ASP A 118 -40.56 22.82 39.10
C ASP A 118 -41.91 22.08 39.29
N PRO A 119 -42.14 21.33 40.39
CA PRO A 119 -43.33 20.49 40.55
C PRO A 119 -44.61 21.27 40.91
N LYS A 120 -44.67 22.58 40.62
CA LYS A 120 -45.83 23.43 40.89
C LYS A 120 -46.31 24.17 39.64
N ALA A 121 -46.81 23.40 38.68
CA ALA A 121 -47.82 23.87 37.73
C ALA A 121 -49.01 22.92 37.76
N LYS A 122 -49.69 22.86 38.91
CA LYS A 122 -51.11 22.49 38.95
C LYS A 122 -51.88 23.79 38.87
N GLU A 123 -52.65 23.98 37.80
CA GLU A 123 -54.08 24.27 37.85
C GLU A 123 -54.60 24.82 36.50
N ASN A 124 -55.74 24.25 36.10
CA ASN A 124 -56.72 24.77 35.14
C ASN A 124 -56.33 24.88 33.66
N THR A 125 -56.75 23.87 32.88
CA THR A 125 -57.80 24.13 31.88
C THR A 125 -58.66 22.88 31.67
N VAL A 126 -59.96 23.07 31.85
CA VAL A 126 -61.04 22.08 31.75
C VAL A 126 -61.16 21.58 30.30
N TRP A 127 -61.27 20.26 30.14
CA TRP A 127 -61.60 19.63 28.85
C TRP A 127 -63.13 19.58 28.70
N THR A 128 -63.68 20.37 27.77
CA THR A 128 -65.10 20.30 27.39
C THR A 128 -65.24 19.55 26.06
N PRO A 129 -65.96 18.40 26.01
CA PRO A 129 -66.19 17.70 24.76
C PRO A 129 -67.42 18.26 24.03
N GLY A 130 -67.23 18.59 22.75
CA GLY A 130 -68.28 18.61 21.74
C GLY A 130 -68.97 19.95 21.52
N ASN A 131 -68.71 20.57 20.37
CA ASN A 131 -69.83 21.00 19.54
C ASN A 131 -69.52 20.70 18.07
N MET A 132 -70.37 19.84 17.54
CA MET A 132 -70.55 19.44 16.16
C MET A 132 -71.28 20.57 15.45
N GLU A 133 -70.77 21.04 14.32
CA GLU A 133 -71.61 21.64 13.27
C GLU A 133 -70.97 21.43 11.90
N MET A 134 -71.87 21.35 10.92
CA MET A 134 -71.73 20.79 9.56
C MET A 134 -70.87 21.63 8.61
#